data_AF-A0AA47EJJ7-F1
#
_entry.id   AF-A0AA47EJJ7-F1
#
_cell.length_a   1.000
_cell.length_b   1.000
_cell.length_c   1.000
_cell.angle_alpha   90.00
_cell.angle_beta   90.00
_cell.angle_gamma   90.00
#
_symmetry.space_group_name_H-M   'P 1'
#
loop_
_entity.id
_entity.type
_entity.pdbx_description
1 polymer ?
#
loop_
_entity_poly.entity_id
_entity_poly.type
_entity_poly.pdbx_seq_one_letter_code
_entity_poly.pdbx_strand_id
1 'polypeptide(L)'
;MLTFISPANWEDPFESFLFKAVKTDEGTKKVMNILRKITPEYAEANMAILKRFEYCVKGQCWTNNGESDALWRIYSNNNMAIRIEVEEEKINRLNNVTINEVKYINKLSLEAELQQMRADDTLDVRKAFCSKRNEFRHENEVRLLSEINVDAVLSDSIKMQKRSLEQLKMDGKINETQYTHILTKVIKFQGEPKLNKAISFEHIDGFIKSVMLHPLAPKWFEDTLKFFCETHKLNYVGKSKLYDLQFD
;
A
#
# COMPACT_ATOMS: atom_id res chain seq x y z
N MET A 1 -5.26 -14.60 -8.30
CA MET A 1 -4.72 -13.22 -8.24
C MET A 1 -4.79 -12.69 -6.81
N LEU A 2 -3.85 -11.83 -6.41
CA LEU A 2 -3.85 -11.06 -5.16
C LEU A 2 -4.42 -9.65 -5.43
N THR A 3 -5.33 -9.17 -4.59
CA THR A 3 -5.93 -7.83 -4.73
C THR A 3 -5.30 -6.83 -3.76
N PHE A 4 -4.50 -5.89 -4.27
CA PHE A 4 -3.87 -4.84 -3.49
C PHE A 4 -4.77 -3.62 -3.43
N ILE A 5 -4.83 -2.95 -2.28
CA ILE A 5 -5.73 -1.82 -2.03
C ILE A 5 -4.94 -0.53 -1.73
N SER A 6 -5.60 0.60 -1.88
CA SER A 6 -5.08 1.90 -1.46
C SER A 6 -4.77 1.93 0.05
N PRO A 7 -3.57 2.37 0.49
CA PRO A 7 -3.29 2.66 1.90
C PRO A 7 -4.22 3.71 2.51
N ALA A 8 -4.91 4.51 1.68
CA ALA A 8 -5.98 5.42 2.15
C ALA A 8 -7.11 4.69 2.91
N ASN A 9 -7.28 3.39 2.65
CA ASN A 9 -8.35 2.57 3.24
C ASN A 9 -7.90 1.86 4.54
N TRP A 10 -6.67 2.08 5.00
CA TRP A 10 -6.22 1.49 6.26
C TRP A 10 -6.86 2.19 7.47
N GLU A 11 -7.25 1.40 8.46
CA GLU A 11 -8.07 1.88 9.59
C GLU A 11 -7.27 2.65 10.64
N ASP A 12 -5.95 2.40 10.79
CA ASP A 12 -5.17 3.08 11.83
C ASP A 12 -5.02 4.59 11.51
N PRO A 13 -5.56 5.49 12.35
CA PRO A 13 -5.43 6.92 12.13
C PRO A 13 -3.99 7.42 12.14
N PHE A 14 -3.04 6.67 12.71
CA PHE A 14 -1.62 7.02 12.74
C PHE A 14 -0.81 6.49 11.56
N GLU A 15 -1.37 5.58 10.77
CA GLU A 15 -0.76 5.19 9.50
C GLU A 15 -0.95 6.32 8.47
N SER A 16 0.02 6.46 7.56
CA SER A 16 -0.02 7.51 6.53
C SER A 16 -0.08 8.93 7.13
N PHE A 17 0.55 9.14 8.29
CA PHE A 17 0.52 10.41 9.04
C PHE A 17 0.98 11.60 8.18
N LEU A 18 2.11 11.50 7.48
CA LEU A 18 2.57 12.52 6.53
C LEU A 18 1.51 12.84 5.46
N PHE A 19 0.85 11.82 4.90
CA PHE A 19 -0.16 12.00 3.85
C PHE A 19 -1.41 12.68 4.37
N LYS A 20 -1.80 12.41 5.62
CA LYS A 20 -2.88 13.13 6.30
C LYS A 20 -2.49 14.59 6.57
N ALA A 21 -1.23 14.83 6.96
CA ALA A 21 -0.74 16.19 7.22
C ALA A 21 -0.76 17.09 5.96
N VAL A 22 -0.32 16.58 4.80
CA VAL A 22 -0.30 17.35 3.54
C VAL A 22 -1.69 17.64 2.95
N LYS A 23 -2.76 17.08 3.54
CA LYS A 23 -4.15 17.44 3.21
C LYS A 23 -4.65 18.68 3.96
N THR A 24 -3.91 19.17 4.94
CA THR A 24 -4.21 20.39 5.70
C THR A 24 -3.31 21.55 5.28
N ASP A 25 -3.80 22.79 5.39
CA ASP A 25 -2.98 23.97 5.07
C ASP A 25 -1.77 24.11 5.99
N GLU A 26 -1.96 23.88 7.29
CA GLU A 26 -0.89 23.95 8.27
C GLU A 26 0.17 22.86 8.04
N GLY A 27 -0.27 21.61 7.87
CA GLY A 27 0.63 20.49 7.59
C GLY A 27 1.36 20.65 6.26
N THR A 28 0.70 21.15 5.21
CA THR A 28 1.33 21.48 3.93
C THR A 28 2.48 22.48 4.09
N LYS A 29 2.25 23.57 4.83
CA LYS A 29 3.30 24.58 5.09
C LYS A 29 4.48 23.97 5.85
N LYS A 30 4.21 23.18 6.89
CA LYS A 30 5.25 22.49 7.68
C LYS A 30 6.07 21.54 6.82
N VAL A 31 5.42 20.65 6.08
CA VAL A 31 6.08 19.68 5.19
C VAL A 31 6.90 20.40 4.11
N MET A 32 6.36 21.45 3.48
CA MET A 32 7.09 22.21 2.46
C MET A 32 8.39 22.84 3.00
N ASN A 33 8.33 23.39 4.21
CA ASN A 33 9.51 23.98 4.85
C ASN A 33 10.58 22.92 5.15
N ILE A 34 10.18 21.69 5.45
CA ILE A 34 11.12 20.57 5.64
C ILE A 34 11.70 20.14 4.30
N LEU A 35 10.86 19.92 3.28
CA LEU A 35 11.28 19.52 1.93
C LEU A 35 12.31 20.49 1.33
N ARG A 36 12.11 21.80 1.49
CA ARG A 36 13.07 22.82 1.02
C ARG A 36 14.43 22.74 1.71
N LYS A 37 14.52 22.15 2.90
CA LYS A 37 15.80 21.93 3.61
C LYS A 37 16.47 20.63 3.19
N ILE A 38 15.68 19.58 2.94
CA ILE A 38 16.23 18.22 2.74
C ILE A 38 16.38 17.83 1.26
N THR A 39 15.54 18.38 0.38
CA THR A 39 15.53 18.16 -1.07
C THR A 39 15.19 19.48 -1.78
N PRO A 40 16.03 20.53 -1.66
CA PRO A 40 15.70 21.89 -2.11
C PRO A 40 15.31 21.95 -3.59
N GLU A 41 16.03 21.23 -4.45
CA GLU A 41 15.81 21.24 -5.91
C GLU A 41 14.51 20.51 -6.32
N TYR A 42 14.02 19.60 -5.48
CA TYR A 42 12.87 18.73 -5.77
C TYR A 42 11.68 18.96 -4.83
N ALA A 43 11.71 20.00 -4.01
CA ALA A 43 10.73 20.19 -2.93
C ALA A 43 9.28 20.28 -3.44
N GLU A 44 9.05 21.05 -4.50
CA GLU A 44 7.74 21.22 -5.13
C GLU A 44 7.23 19.91 -5.77
N ALA A 45 8.12 19.16 -6.43
CA ALA A 45 7.80 17.87 -7.03
C ALA A 45 7.46 16.83 -5.96
N ASN A 46 8.28 16.75 -4.90
CA ASN A 46 8.06 15.88 -3.76
C ASN A 46 6.73 16.21 -3.06
N MET A 47 6.41 17.49 -2.86
CA MET A 47 5.12 17.90 -2.30
C MET A 47 3.94 17.47 -3.17
N ALA A 48 4.04 17.62 -4.50
CA ALA A 48 3.00 17.17 -5.42
C ALA A 48 2.77 15.65 -5.36
N ILE A 49 3.84 14.87 -5.22
CA ILE A 49 3.78 13.41 -5.02
C ILE A 49 3.09 13.08 -3.70
N LEU A 50 3.53 13.67 -2.59
CA LEU A 50 3.00 13.40 -1.25
C LEU A 50 1.48 13.62 -1.17
N LYS A 51 0.96 14.68 -1.81
CA LYS A 51 -0.48 14.98 -1.80
C LYS A 51 -1.36 13.93 -2.47
N ARG A 52 -0.81 13.04 -3.29
CA ARG A 52 -1.56 12.00 -4.03
C ARG A 52 -1.09 10.58 -3.75
N PHE A 53 -0.12 10.41 -2.86
CA PHE A 53 0.64 9.17 -2.83
C PHE A 53 -0.17 7.94 -2.42
N GLU A 54 -1.21 8.11 -1.60
CA GLU A 54 -2.16 7.05 -1.23
C GLU A 54 -2.81 6.40 -2.47
N TYR A 55 -2.92 7.14 -3.58
CA TYR A 55 -3.45 6.62 -4.84
C TYR A 55 -2.38 5.95 -5.72
N CYS A 56 -1.10 6.25 -5.49
CA CYS A 56 0.01 5.87 -6.36
C CYS A 56 0.59 4.49 -6.03
N VAL A 57 0.44 4.02 -4.78
CA VAL A 57 0.87 2.69 -4.36
C VAL A 57 -0.33 1.92 -3.84
N LYS A 58 -0.33 0.61 -4.08
CA LYS A 58 -1.29 -0.32 -3.49
C LYS A 58 -0.55 -1.30 -2.60
N GLY A 59 -1.19 -1.69 -1.50
CA GLY A 59 -0.61 -2.55 -0.48
C GLY A 59 -1.45 -3.78 -0.15
N GLN A 60 -0.78 -4.78 0.40
CA GLN A 60 -1.38 -5.84 1.23
C GLN A 60 -0.53 -6.04 2.48
N CYS A 61 -1.19 -6.36 3.59
CA CYS A 61 -0.56 -6.63 4.87
C CYS A 61 -0.49 -8.13 5.10
N TRP A 62 0.68 -8.63 5.48
CA TRP A 62 0.98 -10.03 5.78
C TRP A 62 1.67 -10.10 7.13
N THR A 63 1.78 -11.29 7.71
CA THR A 63 2.47 -11.50 8.99
C THR A 63 3.57 -12.54 8.82
N ASN A 64 4.69 -12.33 9.53
CA ASN A 64 5.74 -13.33 9.69
C ASN A 64 5.40 -14.36 10.78
N ASN A 65 4.32 -14.16 11.55
CA ASN A 65 3.86 -15.14 12.52
C ASN A 65 3.21 -16.32 11.81
N GLY A 66 3.60 -17.55 12.19
CA GLY A 66 2.92 -18.75 11.72
C GLY A 66 1.47 -18.79 12.18
N GLU A 67 1.26 -18.62 13.50
CA GLU A 67 -0.05 -18.51 14.14
C GLU A 67 0.05 -17.62 15.38
N SER A 68 -1.05 -16.97 15.77
CA SER A 68 -1.15 -16.20 17.02
C SER A 68 -2.62 -16.09 17.44
N ASP A 69 -2.90 -16.27 18.74
CA ASP A 69 -4.25 -16.06 19.31
C ASP A 69 -4.76 -14.65 19.00
N ALA A 70 -3.89 -13.64 19.13
CA ALA A 70 -4.25 -12.25 18.86
C ALA A 70 -4.71 -12.06 17.41
N LEU A 71 -3.99 -12.64 16.44
CA LEU A 71 -4.36 -12.54 15.02
C LEU A 71 -5.68 -13.24 14.73
N TRP A 72 -5.91 -14.43 15.30
CA TRP A 72 -7.19 -15.12 15.16
C TRP A 72 -8.33 -14.28 15.74
N ARG A 73 -8.16 -13.61 16.87
CA ARG A 73 -9.21 -12.76 17.45
C ARG A 73 -9.46 -11.48 16.66
N ILE A 74 -8.40 -10.82 16.19
CA ILE A 74 -8.49 -9.51 15.53
C ILE A 74 -9.05 -9.64 14.11
N TYR A 75 -8.57 -10.63 13.35
CA TYR A 75 -8.89 -10.77 11.92
C TYR A 75 -10.01 -11.79 11.63
N SER A 76 -10.69 -12.30 12.66
CA SER A 76 -11.79 -13.24 12.50
C SER A 76 -13.15 -12.57 12.68
N ASN A 77 -13.98 -12.74 11.67
CA ASN A 77 -15.39 -12.40 11.76
C ASN A 77 -16.17 -13.67 12.10
N ASN A 78 -16.75 -13.73 13.31
CA ASN A 78 -17.57 -14.85 13.78
C ASN A 78 -16.89 -16.23 13.65
N ASN A 79 -15.59 -16.33 13.98
CA ASN A 79 -14.80 -17.55 13.87
C ASN A 79 -14.65 -18.09 12.43
N MET A 80 -14.93 -17.27 11.40
CA MET A 80 -14.85 -17.64 9.99
C MET A 80 -13.60 -17.05 9.29
N ALA A 81 -12.47 -17.04 9.99
CA ALA A 81 -11.19 -16.67 9.39
C ALA A 81 -10.50 -17.87 8.73
N ILE A 82 -9.76 -17.57 7.67
CA ILE A 82 -8.79 -18.48 7.06
C ILE A 82 -7.40 -17.85 7.15
N ARG A 83 -6.39 -18.68 7.36
CA ARG A 83 -4.99 -18.30 7.21
C ARG A 83 -4.50 -18.88 5.89
N ILE A 84 -3.87 -18.02 5.09
CA ILE A 84 -3.18 -18.41 3.86
C ILE A 84 -1.68 -18.26 4.12
N GLU A 85 -0.93 -19.32 3.87
CA GLU A 85 0.53 -19.31 3.96
C GLU A 85 1.14 -19.29 2.56
N VAL A 86 2.16 -18.46 2.38
CA VAL A 86 2.99 -18.39 1.18
C VAL A 86 4.45 -18.33 1.59
N GLU A 87 5.35 -18.71 0.69
CA GLU A 87 6.79 -18.57 0.92
C GLU A 87 7.27 -17.22 0.41
N GLU A 88 8.17 -16.57 1.16
CA GLU A 88 8.73 -15.27 0.77
C GLU A 88 9.40 -15.31 -0.61
N GLU A 89 10.10 -16.40 -0.92
CA GLU A 89 10.71 -16.64 -2.24
C GLU A 89 9.66 -16.57 -3.37
N LYS A 90 8.44 -17.07 -3.14
CA LYS A 90 7.35 -17.03 -4.11
C LYS A 90 6.78 -15.62 -4.23
N ILE A 91 6.72 -14.85 -3.14
CA ILE A 91 6.34 -13.43 -3.20
C ILE A 91 7.37 -12.65 -4.03
N ASN A 92 8.66 -12.90 -3.87
CA ASN A 92 9.73 -12.24 -4.63
C ASN A 92 9.67 -12.51 -6.14
N ARG A 93 8.93 -13.54 -6.58
CA ARG A 93 8.65 -13.85 -8.00
C ARG A 93 7.42 -13.12 -8.56
N LEU A 94 6.71 -12.35 -7.74
CA LEU A 94 5.62 -11.50 -8.22
C LEU A 94 6.17 -10.32 -9.00
N ASN A 95 5.53 -9.99 -10.12
CA ASN A 95 5.89 -8.83 -10.90
C ASN A 95 5.45 -7.54 -10.19
N ASN A 96 6.33 -6.54 -10.14
CA ASN A 96 6.02 -5.18 -9.71
C ASN A 96 5.50 -5.08 -8.26
N VAL A 97 6.02 -5.96 -7.38
CA VAL A 97 5.75 -6.00 -5.93
C VAL A 97 7.07 -5.96 -5.17
N THR A 98 7.08 -5.27 -4.03
CA THR A 98 8.19 -5.23 -3.08
C THR A 98 7.72 -5.66 -1.70
N ILE A 99 8.56 -6.40 -0.99
CA ILE A 99 8.34 -6.80 0.40
C ILE A 99 8.97 -5.73 1.30
N ASN A 100 8.22 -5.22 2.27
CA ASN A 100 8.66 -4.16 3.15
C ASN A 100 8.32 -4.47 4.61
N GLU A 101 9.34 -4.53 5.45
CA GLU A 101 9.19 -4.69 6.89
C GLU A 101 8.52 -3.48 7.53
N VAL A 102 7.61 -3.72 8.48
CA VAL A 102 6.95 -2.65 9.24
C VAL A 102 7.78 -2.28 10.47
N LYS A 103 8.12 -1.00 10.58
CA LYS A 103 8.79 -0.44 11.75
C LYS A 103 7.78 -0.01 12.80
N TYR A 104 7.91 -0.55 14.00
CA TYR A 104 7.06 -0.24 15.13
C TYR A 104 7.59 0.93 15.94
N ILE A 105 6.80 2.01 16.04
CA ILE A 105 7.22 3.30 16.60
C ILE A 105 6.16 3.90 17.51
N ASN A 106 6.57 4.61 18.57
CA ASN A 106 5.62 5.24 19.52
C ASN A 106 5.17 6.64 19.08
N LYS A 107 6.02 7.37 18.34
CA LYS A 107 5.74 8.73 17.90
C LYS A 107 6.51 9.02 16.62
N LEU A 108 5.83 9.58 15.64
CA LEU A 108 6.43 10.05 14.40
C LEU A 108 6.22 11.56 14.28
N SER A 109 7.31 12.32 14.11
CA SER A 109 7.22 13.71 13.65
C SER A 109 7.29 13.74 12.13
N LEU A 110 6.79 14.82 11.51
CA LEU A 110 6.89 15.00 10.05
C LEU A 110 8.34 14.97 9.58
N GLU A 111 9.24 15.58 10.36
CA GLU A 111 10.67 15.55 10.09
C GLU A 111 11.23 14.12 10.14
N ALA A 112 10.87 13.34 11.15
CA ALA A 112 11.37 11.97 11.29
C ALA A 112 10.87 11.07 10.13
N GLU A 113 9.61 11.21 9.74
CA GLU A 113 9.03 10.46 8.61
C GLU A 113 9.71 10.82 7.28
N LEU A 114 9.88 12.12 7.00
CA LEU A 114 10.55 12.59 5.78
C LEU A 114 12.03 12.18 5.73
N GLN A 115 12.72 12.19 6.88
CA GLN A 115 14.11 11.70 6.94
C GLN A 115 14.18 10.18 6.71
N GLN A 116 13.24 9.40 7.25
CA GLN A 116 13.17 7.96 6.99
C GLN A 116 12.95 7.67 5.51
N MET A 117 12.14 8.49 4.84
CA MET A 117 11.85 8.38 3.41
C MET A 117 13.03 8.76 2.52
N ARG A 118 14.00 9.54 3.01
CA ARG A 118 15.10 10.03 2.19
C ARG A 118 15.87 8.89 1.52
N ALA A 119 16.12 9.07 0.23
CA ALA A 119 16.93 8.21 -0.62
C ALA A 119 17.80 9.12 -1.49
N ASP A 120 19.04 9.34 -1.05
CA ASP A 120 19.96 10.33 -1.62
C ASP A 120 19.34 11.73 -1.67
N ASP A 121 19.14 12.28 -2.88
CA ASP A 121 18.52 13.58 -3.14
C ASP A 121 17.01 13.48 -3.43
N THR A 122 16.43 12.30 -3.27
CA THR A 122 15.01 11.98 -3.54
C THR A 122 14.31 11.40 -2.30
N LEU A 123 13.01 11.11 -2.43
CA LEU A 123 12.23 10.43 -1.39
C LEU A 123 11.74 9.06 -1.89
N ASP A 124 12.08 8.01 -1.15
CA ASP A 124 11.38 6.74 -1.21
C ASP A 124 10.10 6.80 -0.38
N VAL A 125 9.07 7.29 -1.04
CA VAL A 125 7.72 7.47 -0.54
C VAL A 125 7.05 6.18 -0.05
N ARG A 126 7.50 4.99 -0.51
CA ARG A 126 6.98 3.70 0.01
C ARG A 126 7.26 3.55 1.51
N LYS A 127 8.39 4.07 1.98
CA LYS A 127 8.80 3.99 3.40
C LYS A 127 7.83 4.68 4.35
N ALA A 128 7.03 5.64 3.87
CA ALA A 128 5.97 6.27 4.66
C ALA A 128 4.85 5.28 5.04
N PHE A 129 4.67 4.22 4.24
CA PHE A 129 3.76 3.14 4.54
C PHE A 129 4.41 2.00 5.31
N CYS A 130 5.64 2.13 5.79
CA CYS A 130 6.35 1.03 6.47
C CYS A 130 6.54 1.32 7.96
N SER A 131 5.61 2.06 8.55
CA SER A 131 5.62 2.41 9.96
C SER A 131 4.24 2.17 10.56
N LYS A 132 4.21 1.64 11.79
CA LYS A 132 2.99 1.36 12.55
C LYS A 132 3.25 1.61 14.03
N ARG A 133 2.20 1.81 14.82
CA ARG A 133 2.35 2.04 16.26
C ARG A 133 2.81 0.78 16.99
N ASN A 134 3.60 0.96 18.05
CA ASN A 134 4.19 -0.16 18.80
C ASN A 134 3.14 -1.09 19.46
N GLU A 135 1.92 -0.60 19.71
CA GLU A 135 0.79 -1.41 20.19
C GLU A 135 0.46 -2.58 19.24
N PHE A 136 0.74 -2.42 17.94
CA PHE A 136 0.52 -3.45 16.92
C PHE A 136 1.73 -4.36 16.67
N ARG A 137 2.80 -4.27 17.49
CA ARG A 137 4.01 -5.09 17.32
C ARG A 137 3.74 -6.59 17.32
N HIS A 138 2.68 -7.01 18.02
CA HIS A 138 2.25 -8.41 18.07
C HIS A 138 1.82 -8.96 16.71
N GLU A 139 1.49 -8.11 15.73
CA GLU A 139 1.14 -8.55 14.37
C GLU A 139 2.35 -9.05 13.56
N ASN A 140 3.57 -8.60 13.88
CA ASN A 140 4.80 -8.94 13.13
C ASN A 140 4.60 -8.78 11.61
N GLU A 141 4.15 -7.58 11.23
CA GLU A 141 3.58 -7.26 9.93
C GLU A 141 4.66 -6.99 8.87
N VAL A 142 4.42 -7.51 7.68
CA VAL A 142 5.17 -7.22 6.46
C VAL A 142 4.18 -6.69 5.41
N ARG A 143 4.60 -5.67 4.67
CA ARG A 143 3.78 -5.02 3.64
C ARG A 143 4.29 -5.36 2.26
N LEU A 144 3.40 -5.96 1.46
CA LEU A 144 3.61 -6.09 0.02
C LEU A 144 3.13 -4.79 -0.62
N LEU A 145 4.04 -4.04 -1.24
CA LEU A 145 3.73 -2.78 -1.89
C LEU A 145 3.95 -2.90 -3.40
N SER A 146 2.97 -2.46 -4.18
CA SER A 146 3.09 -2.39 -5.63
C SER A 146 4.11 -1.32 -6.04
N GLU A 147 4.62 -1.44 -7.26
CA GLU A 147 5.29 -0.31 -7.91
C GLU A 147 4.45 0.97 -7.89
N ILE A 148 5.15 2.11 -7.86
CA ILE A 148 4.56 3.44 -7.86
C ILE A 148 3.96 3.71 -9.23
N ASN A 149 2.65 3.94 -9.25
CA ASN A 149 1.90 4.41 -10.41
C ASN A 149 2.14 5.94 -10.56
N VAL A 150 3.21 6.32 -11.29
CA VAL A 150 3.64 7.72 -11.51
C VAL A 150 2.57 8.53 -12.23
N ASP A 151 2.01 7.91 -13.24
CA ASP A 151 0.72 8.13 -13.87
C ASP A 151 -0.37 8.72 -12.94
N ALA A 152 -0.60 8.15 -11.75
CA ALA A 152 -1.56 8.67 -10.76
C ALA A 152 -1.13 10.02 -10.15
N VAL A 153 0.17 10.28 -10.00
CA VAL A 153 0.74 11.56 -9.53
C VAL A 153 0.47 12.67 -10.54
N LEU A 154 0.60 12.37 -11.84
CA LEU A 154 0.57 13.36 -12.91
C LEU A 154 -0.84 13.93 -13.18
N SER A 155 -1.89 13.18 -12.83
CA SER A 155 -3.28 13.44 -13.24
C SER A 155 -3.88 14.82 -12.92
N ASP A 156 -3.65 15.46 -11.75
CA ASP A 156 -4.04 16.89 -11.57
C ASP A 156 -2.91 17.91 -11.68
N SER A 157 -1.65 17.49 -11.74
CA SER A 157 -0.57 18.38 -12.21
C SER A 157 -0.88 18.80 -13.65
N ILE A 158 -1.39 17.85 -14.44
CA ILE A 158 -1.96 18.04 -15.77
C ILE A 158 -3.20 18.96 -15.75
N LYS A 159 -4.15 18.83 -14.82
CA LYS A 159 -5.33 19.73 -14.74
C LYS A 159 -4.95 21.17 -14.33
N MET A 160 -4.03 21.34 -13.38
CA MET A 160 -3.50 22.65 -12.99
C MET A 160 -2.70 23.28 -14.13
N GLN A 161 -1.81 22.51 -14.76
CA GLN A 161 -1.06 22.94 -15.93
C GLN A 161 -1.98 23.25 -17.11
N LYS A 162 -3.08 22.51 -17.32
CA LYS A 162 -4.06 22.81 -18.36
C LYS A 162 -4.69 24.19 -18.15
N ARG A 163 -5.13 24.53 -16.94
CA ARG A 163 -5.66 25.88 -16.62
C ARG A 163 -4.59 26.97 -16.77
N SER A 164 -3.36 26.71 -16.35
CA SER A 164 -2.25 27.66 -16.53
C SER A 164 -1.84 27.82 -18.00
N LEU A 165 -1.86 26.75 -18.79
CA LEU A 165 -1.58 26.77 -20.23
C LEU A 165 -2.70 27.46 -21.01
N GLU A 166 -3.96 27.25 -20.61
CA GLU A 166 -5.12 28.01 -21.12
C GLU A 166 -4.94 29.51 -20.82
N GLN A 167 -4.54 29.89 -19.61
CA GLN A 167 -4.25 31.29 -19.27
C GLN A 167 -3.07 31.86 -20.06
N LEU A 168 -1.97 31.12 -20.20
CA LEU A 168 -0.80 31.57 -20.99
C LEU A 168 -1.13 31.74 -22.47
N LYS A 169 -2.02 30.91 -23.00
CA LYS A 169 -2.55 31.04 -24.36
C LYS A 169 -3.46 32.28 -24.48
N MET A 170 -4.35 32.50 -23.51
CA MET A 170 -5.22 33.69 -23.46
C MET A 170 -4.41 34.99 -23.33
N ASP A 171 -3.33 34.97 -22.57
CA ASP A 171 -2.39 36.10 -22.41
C ASP A 171 -1.48 36.30 -23.64
N GLY A 172 -1.61 35.47 -24.69
CA GLY A 172 -0.80 35.55 -25.91
C GLY A 172 0.67 35.14 -25.75
N LYS A 173 1.05 34.53 -24.63
CA LYS A 173 2.43 34.13 -24.33
C LYS A 173 2.86 32.85 -25.06
N ILE A 174 1.90 32.04 -25.51
CA ILE A 174 2.12 30.84 -26.33
C ILE A 174 1.08 30.79 -27.46
N ASN A 175 1.46 30.24 -28.62
CA ASN A 175 0.57 30.09 -29.77
C ASN A 175 -0.17 28.73 -29.82
N GLU A 176 -1.13 28.58 -30.72
CA GLU A 176 -1.98 27.38 -30.87
C GLU A 176 -1.15 26.09 -31.08
N THR A 177 -0.09 26.17 -31.88
CA THR A 177 0.79 25.03 -32.18
C THR A 177 1.59 24.60 -30.96
N GLN A 178 2.11 25.57 -30.19
CA GLN A 178 2.84 25.32 -28.93
C GLN A 178 1.90 24.80 -27.84
N TYR A 179 0.72 25.38 -27.71
CA TYR A 179 -0.33 24.89 -26.82
C TYR A 179 -0.64 23.43 -27.14
N THR A 180 -0.96 23.12 -28.41
CA THR A 180 -1.30 21.76 -28.85
C THR A 180 -0.15 20.79 -28.61
N HIS A 181 1.11 21.18 -28.87
CA HIS A 181 2.28 20.34 -28.61
C HIS A 181 2.46 20.01 -27.11
N ILE A 182 2.35 21.01 -26.23
CA ILE A 182 2.47 20.83 -24.78
C ILE A 182 1.28 20.01 -24.26
N LEU A 183 0.07 20.33 -24.72
CA LEU A 183 -1.16 19.61 -24.39
C LEU A 183 -1.08 18.14 -24.82
N THR A 184 -0.50 17.82 -25.97
CA THR A 184 -0.37 16.42 -26.45
C THR A 184 0.61 15.60 -25.59
N LYS A 185 1.64 16.23 -25.01
CA LYS A 185 2.54 15.58 -24.03
C LYS A 185 1.87 15.39 -22.66
N VAL A 186 0.98 16.32 -22.30
CA VAL A 186 0.23 16.38 -21.04
C VAL A 186 -1.03 15.48 -21.05
N ILE A 187 -1.72 15.34 -22.20
CA ILE A 187 -3.03 14.65 -22.36
C ILE A 187 -2.91 13.14 -22.59
N LYS A 188 -1.76 12.61 -22.99
CA LYS A 188 -1.60 11.14 -23.15
C LYS A 188 -1.74 10.34 -21.84
N PHE A 189 -2.10 11.00 -20.74
CA PHE A 189 -2.33 10.40 -19.43
C PHE A 189 -3.73 10.73 -18.86
N GLN A 190 -4.71 9.84 -19.08
CA GLN A 190 -6.11 9.98 -18.65
C GLN A 190 -6.64 8.73 -17.91
N GLY A 191 -5.99 8.33 -16.82
CA GLY A 191 -6.52 7.28 -15.94
C GLY A 191 -7.08 7.87 -14.65
N GLU A 192 -8.31 7.51 -14.27
CA GLU A 192 -8.69 7.58 -12.86
C GLU A 192 -7.79 6.63 -12.06
N PRO A 193 -7.31 7.00 -10.86
CA PRO A 193 -6.51 6.10 -10.06
C PRO A 193 -7.33 4.86 -9.72
N LYS A 194 -6.96 3.70 -10.26
CA LYS A 194 -7.61 2.43 -9.91
C LYS A 194 -7.48 2.24 -8.40
N LEU A 195 -8.61 2.08 -7.71
CA LEU A 195 -8.66 1.88 -6.26
C LEU A 195 -7.92 0.61 -5.84
N ASN A 196 -8.01 -0.43 -6.68
CA ASN A 196 -7.43 -1.74 -6.43
C ASN A 196 -6.49 -2.15 -7.59
N LYS A 197 -5.43 -2.90 -7.27
CA LYS A 197 -4.52 -3.50 -8.25
C LYS A 197 -4.51 -5.01 -8.07
N ALA A 198 -5.00 -5.73 -9.07
CA ALA A 198 -4.89 -7.19 -9.12
C ALA A 198 -3.49 -7.57 -9.61
N ILE A 199 -2.81 -8.45 -8.88
CA ILE A 199 -1.48 -8.97 -9.21
C ILE A 199 -1.63 -10.48 -9.37
N SER A 200 -1.34 -10.98 -10.57
CA SER A 200 -1.41 -12.42 -10.82
C SER A 200 -0.23 -13.14 -10.17
N PHE A 201 -0.52 -14.34 -9.68
CA PHE A 201 0.46 -15.32 -9.21
C PHE A 201 0.35 -16.64 -9.97
N GLU A 202 -0.43 -16.68 -11.05
CA GLU A 202 -0.68 -17.91 -11.83
C GLU A 202 0.59 -18.45 -12.49
N HIS A 203 1.57 -17.60 -12.74
CA HIS A 203 2.89 -17.98 -13.26
C HIS A 203 3.82 -18.57 -12.20
N ILE A 204 3.35 -18.71 -10.95
CA ILE A 204 4.13 -19.19 -9.81
C ILE A 204 3.49 -20.47 -9.28
N ASP A 205 4.06 -21.60 -9.70
CA ASP A 205 3.60 -22.92 -9.25
C ASP A 205 3.62 -23.03 -7.72
N GLY A 206 2.51 -23.52 -7.17
CA GLY A 206 2.35 -23.71 -5.73
C GLY A 206 2.46 -22.41 -4.93
N PHE A 207 2.03 -21.27 -5.48
CA PHE A 207 2.07 -19.97 -4.80
C PHE A 207 1.54 -20.03 -3.35
N ILE A 208 0.36 -20.65 -3.18
CA ILE A 208 -0.23 -20.92 -1.86
C ILE A 208 0.39 -22.21 -1.31
N LYS A 209 1.14 -22.09 -0.20
CA LYS A 209 1.77 -23.21 0.49
C LYS A 209 0.77 -23.99 1.33
N SER A 210 -0.08 -23.30 2.08
CA SER A 210 -1.09 -23.93 2.92
C SER A 210 -2.30 -23.03 3.17
N VAL A 211 -3.43 -23.65 3.47
CA VAL A 211 -4.65 -23.00 3.93
C VAL A 211 -5.04 -23.64 5.25
N MET A 212 -5.23 -22.82 6.28
CA MET A 212 -5.61 -23.24 7.62
C MET A 212 -6.89 -22.53 8.05
N LEU A 213 -7.73 -23.22 8.81
CA LEU A 213 -8.99 -22.69 9.29
C LEU A 213 -8.91 -22.23 10.75
N HIS A 214 -9.67 -21.19 11.09
CA HIS A 214 -9.86 -20.75 12.46
C HIS A 214 -10.24 -21.93 13.40
N PRO A 215 -9.67 -22.02 14.61
CA PRO A 215 -9.83 -23.17 15.50
C PRO A 215 -11.30 -23.43 15.89
N LEU A 216 -12.09 -22.36 16.07
CA LEU A 216 -13.51 -22.44 16.46
C LEU A 216 -14.49 -22.33 15.29
N ALA A 217 -14.03 -22.52 14.05
CA ALA A 217 -14.92 -22.41 12.88
C ALA A 217 -16.06 -23.42 12.90
N PRO A 218 -17.30 -23.03 12.52
CA PRO A 218 -18.43 -23.94 12.48
C PRO A 218 -18.26 -25.00 11.38
N LYS A 219 -18.87 -26.18 11.59
CA LYS A 219 -18.67 -27.36 10.73
C LYS A 219 -19.03 -27.10 9.26
N TRP A 220 -20.12 -26.39 9.00
CA TRP A 220 -20.53 -26.05 7.63
C TRP A 220 -19.46 -25.22 6.89
N PHE A 221 -18.74 -24.34 7.59
CA PHE A 221 -17.71 -23.50 7.00
C PHE A 221 -16.43 -24.31 6.75
N GLU A 222 -16.08 -25.20 7.68
CA GLU A 222 -15.01 -26.17 7.51
C GLU A 222 -15.23 -27.07 6.29
N ASP A 223 -16.43 -27.62 6.13
CA ASP A 223 -16.78 -28.50 5.02
C ASP A 223 -16.74 -27.73 3.68
N THR A 224 -17.22 -26.48 3.68
CA THR A 224 -17.16 -25.58 2.51
C THR A 224 -15.72 -25.29 2.11
N LEU A 225 -14.86 -24.92 3.06
CA LEU A 225 -13.45 -24.62 2.80
C LEU A 225 -12.69 -25.86 2.33
N LYS A 226 -12.96 -27.02 2.94
CA LYS A 226 -12.37 -28.29 2.55
C LYS A 226 -12.72 -28.64 1.10
N PHE A 227 -14.00 -28.58 0.74
CA PHE A 227 -14.46 -28.82 -0.63
C PHE A 227 -13.80 -27.86 -1.63
N PHE A 228 -13.70 -26.57 -1.28
CA PHE A 228 -13.01 -25.57 -2.10
C PHE A 228 -11.53 -25.93 -2.31
N CYS A 229 -10.82 -26.28 -1.24
CA CYS A 229 -9.41 -26.64 -1.32
C CYS A 229 -9.19 -27.91 -2.14
N GLU A 230 -10.02 -28.94 -1.97
CA GLU A 230 -9.97 -30.18 -2.78
C GLU A 230 -10.19 -29.89 -4.27
N THR A 231 -11.20 -29.09 -4.59
CA THR A 231 -11.54 -28.70 -5.97
C THR A 231 -10.38 -27.96 -6.64
N HIS A 232 -9.72 -27.06 -5.91
CA HIS A 232 -8.62 -26.23 -6.41
C HIS A 232 -7.22 -26.81 -6.14
N LYS A 233 -7.14 -28.05 -5.65
CA LYS A 233 -5.87 -28.74 -5.28
C LYS A 233 -4.98 -27.91 -4.34
N LEU A 234 -5.60 -27.19 -3.41
CA LEU A 234 -4.92 -26.42 -2.37
C LEU A 234 -4.62 -27.31 -1.16
N ASN A 235 -3.45 -27.10 -0.55
CA ASN A 235 -3.04 -27.81 0.65
C ASN A 235 -3.80 -27.30 1.88
N TYR A 236 -4.92 -27.95 2.22
CA TYR A 236 -5.70 -27.65 3.42
C TYR A 236 -5.16 -28.43 4.63
N VAL A 237 -4.66 -27.71 5.63
CA VAL A 237 -4.04 -28.31 6.83
C VAL A 237 -5.00 -28.49 8.01
N GLY A 238 -6.29 -28.22 7.81
CA GLY A 238 -7.31 -28.34 8.83
C GLY A 238 -7.48 -27.08 9.68
N LYS A 239 -8.14 -27.25 10.84
CA LYS A 239 -8.26 -26.20 11.85
C LYS A 239 -6.94 -26.04 12.61
N SER A 240 -6.66 -24.80 13.00
CA SER A 240 -5.63 -24.50 14.00
C SER A 240 -5.87 -25.33 15.27
N LYS A 241 -4.78 -25.82 15.86
CA LYS A 241 -4.79 -26.56 17.14
C LYS A 241 -4.45 -25.67 18.34
N LEU A 242 -4.42 -24.34 18.15
CA LEU A 242 -3.96 -23.40 19.16
C LEU A 242 -4.82 -23.40 20.45
N TYR A 243 -6.05 -23.92 20.37
CA TYR A 243 -6.96 -24.05 21.51
C TYR A 243 -7.15 -25.50 21.99
N ASP A 244 -6.45 -26.45 21.39
CA ASP A 244 -6.48 -27.84 21.83
C ASP A 244 -5.72 -27.95 23.15
N LEU A 245 -6.30 -28.65 24.12
CA LEU A 245 -5.59 -28.98 25.36
C LEU A 245 -4.41 -29.89 25.03
N GLN A 246 -3.20 -29.39 25.29
CA GLN A 246 -1.99 -30.20 25.25
C GLN A 246 -1.73 -30.74 26.65
N PHE A 247 -1.63 -32.05 26.76
CA PHE A 247 -1.16 -32.72 27.96
C PHE A 247 0.28 -33.18 27.70
N ASP A 248 1.17 -32.94 28.66
CA ASP A 248 2.52 -33.50 28.69
C ASP A 248 2.50 -35.03 28.89
#